data_AF-A0A383BGT7-F1
#
_entry.id   AF-A0A383BGT7-F1
#
_cell.length_a   1.000
_cell.length_b   1.000
_cell.length_c   1.000
_cell.angle_alpha   90.00
_cell.angle_beta   90.00
_cell.angle_gamma   90.00
#
_symmetry.space_group_name_H-M   'P 1'
#
loop_
_entity.id
_entity.type
_entity.pdbx_description
1 polymer ?
#
loop_
_entity_poly.entity_id
_entity_poly.type
_entity_poly.pdbx_seq_one_letter_code
_entity_poly.pdbx_strand_id
1 'polypeptide(L)'
;TNANDGVINMGTLRVDGSIALTTHGDGNATAVDSGRFDFAASTVGGDLTATSTGGRILQSGALDIEGTSAFTTDANNKVITLTNASNAFTGALTITTNDGSNRSNASIDGGTTALIIAASTIDGDLTLTSGAAAGITDSGNVTVGGNLTATTDLNSGVIDMDTLRVDGTMALTTHSGGAATVVNDVGLIFAASTVRGALSATATTGNITQGSGNLAITGAATFITVAGGSNIILDGSGNAFAAAVT
;
A
#
# COMPACT_ATOMS: atom_id res chain seq x y z
N THR A 1 -8.97 -0.23 -26.93
CA THR A 1 -10.08 0.16 -27.83
C THR A 1 -9.73 1.48 -28.48
N ASN A 2 -10.29 1.86 -29.64
CA ASN A 2 -9.97 3.15 -30.31
C ASN A 2 -11.09 4.21 -30.17
N ALA A 3 -12.15 3.90 -29.43
CA ALA A 3 -13.23 4.82 -29.10
C ALA A 3 -13.00 5.38 -27.69
N ASN A 4 -13.39 6.64 -27.47
CA ASN A 4 -13.18 7.38 -26.21
C ASN A 4 -13.82 6.72 -24.97
N ASP A 5 -14.72 5.76 -25.17
CA ASP A 5 -15.53 5.12 -24.14
C ASP A 5 -15.36 3.59 -24.19
N GLY A 6 -14.37 3.11 -24.96
CA GLY A 6 -14.28 1.71 -25.33
C GLY A 6 -13.85 0.84 -24.16
N VAL A 7 -14.72 -0.08 -23.74
CA VAL A 7 -14.47 -1.03 -22.65
C VAL A 7 -13.68 -2.25 -23.14
N ILE A 8 -12.67 -2.68 -22.38
CA ILE A 8 -12.06 -4.01 -22.52
C ILE A 8 -12.69 -4.93 -21.46
N ASN A 9 -13.31 -6.03 -21.89
CA ASN A 9 -13.69 -7.13 -21.00
C ASN A 9 -13.15 -8.44 -21.58
N MET A 10 -12.15 -9.02 -20.94
CA MET A 10 -11.49 -10.23 -21.42
C MET A 10 -12.15 -11.53 -20.92
N GLY A 11 -13.13 -11.46 -20.02
CA GLY A 11 -13.65 -12.64 -19.33
C GLY A 11 -12.56 -13.39 -18.57
N THR A 12 -12.74 -14.70 -18.35
CA THR A 12 -11.70 -15.58 -17.80
C THR A 12 -10.79 -16.09 -18.91
N LEU A 13 -9.54 -15.65 -18.90
CA LEU A 13 -8.49 -16.16 -19.77
C LEU A 13 -7.55 -17.13 -19.04
N ARG A 14 -6.69 -17.77 -19.81
CA ARG A 14 -5.46 -18.37 -19.32
C ARG A 14 -4.35 -17.92 -20.25
N VAL A 15 -3.70 -16.83 -19.90
CA VAL A 15 -2.58 -16.28 -20.67
C VAL A 15 -1.28 -16.74 -20.00
N ASP A 16 -0.45 -17.46 -20.74
CA ASP A 16 0.86 -17.89 -20.25
C ASP A 16 1.96 -16.82 -20.48
N GLY A 17 1.62 -15.72 -21.18
CA GLY A 17 2.47 -14.57 -21.47
C GLY A 17 1.98 -13.27 -20.79
N SER A 18 2.52 -12.13 -21.21
CA SER A 18 2.10 -10.83 -20.68
C SER A 18 0.85 -10.29 -21.38
N ILE A 19 0.06 -9.51 -20.64
CA ILE A 19 -1.18 -8.87 -21.07
C ILE A 19 -0.97 -7.37 -21.07
N ALA A 20 -1.15 -6.71 -22.21
CA ALA A 20 -1.21 -5.26 -22.31
C ALA A 20 -2.66 -4.81 -22.42
N LEU A 21 -3.08 -3.85 -21.60
CA LEU A 21 -4.40 -3.23 -21.67
C LEU A 21 -4.24 -1.79 -22.14
N THR A 22 -4.90 -1.42 -23.24
CA THR A 22 -4.90 -0.06 -23.76
C THR A 22 -6.30 0.38 -24.11
N THR A 23 -6.87 1.31 -23.34
CA THR A 23 -8.12 1.99 -23.66
C THR A 23 -7.84 3.38 -24.24
N HIS A 24 -8.85 4.06 -24.76
CA HIS A 24 -8.76 5.45 -25.21
C HIS A 24 -9.83 6.25 -24.47
N GLY A 25 -9.56 7.54 -24.21
CA GLY A 25 -10.45 8.37 -23.37
C GLY A 25 -10.69 7.73 -22.01
N ASP A 26 -11.89 7.84 -21.48
CA ASP A 26 -12.27 7.36 -20.14
C ASP A 26 -12.65 5.86 -20.13
N GLY A 27 -12.13 5.08 -21.09
CA GLY A 27 -12.50 3.68 -21.26
C GLY A 27 -11.99 2.77 -20.13
N ASN A 28 -12.87 1.96 -19.56
CA ASN A 28 -12.54 1.00 -18.50
C ASN A 28 -11.94 -0.31 -19.05
N ALA A 29 -11.18 -1.01 -18.21
CA ALA A 29 -10.68 -2.34 -18.50
C ALA A 29 -10.99 -3.33 -17.36
N THR A 30 -11.49 -4.51 -17.72
CA THR A 30 -11.68 -5.63 -16.82
C THR A 30 -11.04 -6.89 -17.41
N ALA A 31 -10.19 -7.54 -16.63
CA ALA A 31 -9.51 -8.75 -17.07
C ALA A 31 -9.43 -9.78 -15.94
N VAL A 32 -9.80 -11.03 -16.24
CA VAL A 32 -9.71 -12.14 -15.29
C VAL A 32 -8.78 -13.19 -15.90
N ASP A 33 -7.75 -13.63 -15.17
CA ASP A 33 -6.86 -14.71 -15.58
C ASP A 33 -6.88 -15.87 -14.58
N SER A 34 -7.05 -17.09 -15.07
CA SER A 34 -7.08 -18.32 -14.26
C SER A 34 -5.70 -18.84 -13.88
N GLY A 35 -4.67 -18.38 -14.56
CA GLY A 35 -3.27 -18.56 -14.23
C GLY A 35 -2.68 -17.31 -13.59
N ARG A 36 -1.44 -16.98 -13.98
CA ARG A 36 -0.78 -15.74 -13.55
C ARG A 36 -1.26 -14.60 -14.44
N PHE A 37 -1.58 -13.48 -13.82
CA PHE A 37 -1.71 -12.20 -14.54
C PHE A 37 -0.34 -11.53 -14.60
N ASP A 38 0.21 -11.29 -15.80
CA ASP A 38 1.47 -10.55 -15.97
C ASP A 38 1.21 -9.31 -16.84
N PHE A 39 1.16 -8.13 -16.24
CA PHE A 39 0.96 -6.91 -17.00
C PHE A 39 2.19 -6.58 -17.84
N ALA A 40 2.01 -6.42 -19.14
CA ALA A 40 2.88 -5.58 -19.95
C ALA A 40 2.54 -4.10 -19.72
N ALA A 41 3.28 -3.20 -20.37
CA ALA A 41 2.97 -1.77 -20.34
C ALA A 41 1.50 -1.55 -20.73
N SER A 42 0.75 -0.89 -19.86
CA SER A 42 -0.71 -0.75 -20.00
C SER A 42 -1.12 0.68 -19.66
N THR A 43 -2.06 1.21 -20.46
CA THR A 43 -2.63 2.56 -20.29
C THR A 43 -4.14 2.44 -20.30
N VAL A 44 -4.79 2.71 -19.18
CA VAL A 44 -6.25 2.64 -19.04
C VAL A 44 -6.75 4.01 -18.61
N GLY A 45 -7.46 4.71 -19.48
CA GLY A 45 -7.95 6.04 -19.15
C GLY A 45 -9.20 6.07 -18.27
N GLY A 46 -9.81 4.91 -18.00
CA GLY A 46 -10.86 4.74 -17.00
C GLY A 46 -10.42 3.80 -15.86
N ASP A 47 -11.39 3.11 -15.26
CA ASP A 47 -11.15 2.15 -14.19
C ASP A 47 -10.51 0.85 -14.68
N LEU A 48 -9.63 0.26 -13.89
CA LEU A 48 -9.05 -1.07 -14.10
C LEU A 48 -9.46 -2.04 -12.99
N THR A 49 -10.09 -3.15 -13.37
CA THR A 49 -10.27 -4.32 -12.50
C THR A 49 -9.52 -5.51 -13.05
N ALA A 50 -8.59 -6.07 -12.27
CA ALA A 50 -7.86 -7.26 -12.63
C ALA A 50 -7.89 -8.33 -11.54
N THR A 51 -8.31 -9.53 -11.92
CA THR A 51 -8.47 -10.67 -11.01
C THR A 51 -7.65 -11.85 -11.51
N SER A 52 -6.80 -12.40 -10.65
CA SER A 52 -6.16 -13.69 -10.87
C SER A 52 -6.83 -14.76 -10.00
N THR A 53 -7.49 -15.74 -10.61
CA THR A 53 -8.28 -16.73 -9.86
C THR A 53 -7.45 -17.94 -9.40
N GLY A 54 -6.27 -18.17 -10.00
CA GLY A 54 -5.39 -19.29 -9.66
C GLY A 54 -3.92 -18.93 -9.48
N GLY A 55 -3.51 -17.72 -9.83
CA GLY A 55 -2.11 -17.30 -9.88
C GLY A 55 -1.84 -15.98 -9.16
N ARG A 56 -0.70 -15.40 -9.52
CA ARG A 56 -0.19 -14.14 -8.98
C ARG A 56 -0.57 -13.01 -9.95
N ILE A 57 -0.66 -11.79 -9.44
CA ILE A 57 -0.66 -10.59 -10.28
C ILE A 57 0.74 -9.99 -10.23
N LEU A 58 1.40 -9.94 -11.39
CA LEU A 58 2.75 -9.40 -11.57
C LEU A 58 2.73 -8.35 -12.68
N GLN A 59 3.85 -7.64 -12.83
CA GLN A 59 4.06 -6.75 -13.96
C GLN A 59 5.48 -6.82 -14.52
N SER A 60 5.58 -6.49 -15.80
CA SER A 60 6.79 -6.41 -16.60
C SER A 60 6.96 -5.03 -17.27
N GLY A 61 5.88 -4.24 -17.36
CA GLY A 61 5.87 -2.85 -17.79
C GLY A 61 5.18 -1.95 -16.77
N ALA A 62 5.17 -0.64 -17.05
CA ALA A 62 4.48 0.34 -16.21
C ALA A 62 2.96 0.28 -16.43
N LEU A 63 2.21 0.55 -15.38
CA LEU A 63 0.76 0.72 -15.40
C LEU A 63 0.43 2.21 -15.28
N ASP A 64 -0.33 2.72 -16.24
CA ASP A 64 -0.83 4.10 -16.27
C ASP A 64 -2.36 4.07 -16.26
N ILE A 65 -2.96 4.30 -15.09
CA ILE A 65 -4.39 4.12 -14.84
C ILE A 65 -4.97 5.43 -14.30
N GLU A 66 -5.83 6.06 -15.11
CA GLU A 66 -6.40 7.37 -14.78
C GLU A 66 -7.60 7.27 -13.84
N GLY A 67 -8.33 6.15 -13.89
CA GLY A 67 -9.42 5.83 -12.97
C GLY A 67 -8.97 5.09 -11.72
N THR A 68 -9.93 4.48 -11.05
CA THR A 68 -9.67 3.58 -9.91
C THR A 68 -9.05 2.26 -10.36
N SER A 69 -8.31 1.61 -9.47
CA SER A 69 -7.71 0.30 -9.71
C SER A 69 -8.17 -0.71 -8.67
N ALA A 70 -8.44 -1.95 -9.10
CA ALA A 70 -8.74 -3.07 -8.22
C ALA A 70 -7.93 -4.31 -8.64
N PHE A 71 -7.07 -4.80 -7.75
CA PHE A 71 -6.27 -6.00 -7.97
C PHE A 71 -6.65 -7.10 -6.96
N THR A 72 -7.07 -8.25 -7.48
CA THR A 72 -7.54 -9.38 -6.66
C THR A 72 -6.81 -10.68 -7.01
N THR A 73 -6.28 -11.38 -6.00
CA THR A 73 -5.90 -12.80 -6.13
C THR A 73 -6.85 -13.67 -5.31
N ASP A 74 -7.67 -14.51 -5.96
CA ASP A 74 -8.70 -15.30 -5.26
C ASP A 74 -8.12 -16.57 -4.61
N ALA A 75 -7.06 -17.13 -5.19
CA ALA A 75 -6.44 -18.34 -4.68
C ALA A 75 -5.51 -18.05 -3.50
N ASN A 76 -5.53 -18.93 -2.50
CA ASN A 76 -4.66 -18.85 -1.34
C ASN A 76 -3.18 -18.82 -1.72
N ASN A 77 -2.39 -18.12 -0.91
CA ASN A 77 -0.93 -18.04 -1.03
C ASN A 77 -0.50 -17.48 -2.39
N LYS A 78 -1.10 -16.36 -2.79
CA LYS A 78 -0.76 -15.65 -4.03
C LYS A 78 -0.45 -14.21 -3.71
N VAL A 79 0.47 -13.67 -4.49
CA VAL A 79 1.02 -12.34 -4.27
C VAL A 79 0.61 -11.41 -5.40
N ILE A 80 0.53 -10.12 -5.05
CA ILE A 80 0.42 -9.01 -5.98
C ILE A 80 1.76 -8.27 -5.95
N THR A 81 2.41 -8.08 -7.10
CA THR A 81 3.70 -7.39 -7.21
C THR A 81 3.67 -6.43 -8.38
N LEU A 82 3.44 -5.16 -8.06
CA LEU A 82 3.34 -4.05 -8.98
C LEU A 82 4.36 -2.96 -8.61
N THR A 83 5.65 -3.29 -8.70
CA THR A 83 6.78 -2.50 -8.13
C THR A 83 7.62 -1.74 -9.17
N ASN A 84 6.99 -1.20 -10.21
CA ASN A 84 7.65 -0.42 -11.25
C ASN A 84 7.50 1.04 -10.87
N ALA A 85 8.61 1.73 -10.63
CA ALA A 85 8.63 3.13 -10.22
C ALA A 85 8.05 4.12 -11.25
N SER A 86 7.73 3.65 -12.47
CA SER A 86 7.02 4.43 -13.49
C SER A 86 5.51 4.15 -13.53
N ASN A 87 4.98 3.37 -12.59
CA ASN A 87 3.53 3.24 -12.41
C ASN A 87 2.90 4.61 -12.10
N ALA A 88 1.68 4.81 -12.56
CA ALA A 88 0.84 5.96 -12.27
C ALA A 88 -0.57 5.46 -12.00
N PHE A 89 -0.98 5.50 -10.73
CA PHE A 89 -2.36 5.22 -10.31
C PHE A 89 -2.97 6.54 -9.87
N THR A 90 -3.79 7.16 -10.73
CA THR A 90 -4.38 8.48 -10.47
C THR A 90 -5.58 8.38 -9.52
N GLY A 91 -6.35 7.29 -9.61
CA GLY A 91 -7.46 6.99 -8.70
C GLY A 91 -7.05 6.10 -7.52
N ALA A 92 -7.99 5.90 -6.60
CA ALA A 92 -7.78 5.04 -5.44
C ALA A 92 -7.61 3.56 -5.85
N LEU A 93 -6.76 2.86 -5.11
CA LEU A 93 -6.38 1.48 -5.34
C LEU A 93 -6.99 0.55 -4.28
N THR A 94 -7.79 -0.43 -4.71
CA THR A 94 -8.24 -1.55 -3.89
C THR A 94 -7.35 -2.77 -4.11
N ILE A 95 -6.87 -3.36 -3.01
CA ILE A 95 -6.05 -4.57 -3.01
C ILE A 95 -6.80 -5.66 -2.25
N THR A 96 -6.95 -6.83 -2.86
CA THR A 96 -7.52 -8.00 -2.20
C THR A 96 -6.64 -9.21 -2.47
N THR A 97 -6.02 -9.72 -1.42
CA THR A 97 -5.34 -11.02 -1.46
C THR A 97 -6.07 -11.99 -0.54
N ASN A 98 -6.02 -13.28 -0.86
CA ASN A 98 -6.67 -14.31 -0.05
C ASN A 98 -5.62 -15.30 0.44
N ASP A 99 -5.57 -15.59 1.74
CA ASP A 99 -4.89 -16.71 2.37
C ASP A 99 -5.23 -16.83 3.87
N GLY A 100 -5.17 -18.05 4.41
CA GLY A 100 -5.33 -18.29 5.85
C GLY A 100 -4.01 -18.30 6.65
N SER A 101 -2.86 -17.98 6.03
CA SER A 101 -1.53 -18.18 6.63
C SER A 101 -0.54 -17.01 6.48
N ASN A 102 -1.03 -15.81 6.17
CA ASN A 102 -0.25 -14.59 5.98
C ASN A 102 0.86 -14.68 4.91
N ARG A 103 0.69 -15.53 3.90
CA ARG A 103 1.66 -15.68 2.78
C ARG A 103 1.23 -14.93 1.52
N SER A 104 0.07 -14.29 1.56
CA SER A 104 -0.51 -13.55 0.43
C SER A 104 -0.15 -12.07 0.54
N ASN A 105 1.07 -11.76 0.11
CA ASN A 105 1.65 -10.43 0.22
C ASN A 105 1.25 -9.54 -0.97
N ALA A 106 1.23 -8.23 -0.75
CA ALA A 106 1.10 -7.23 -1.80
C ALA A 106 2.26 -6.23 -1.74
N SER A 107 2.83 -5.91 -2.90
CA SER A 107 3.90 -4.92 -3.03
C SER A 107 3.57 -3.99 -4.20
N ILE A 108 3.38 -2.69 -3.90
CA ILE A 108 2.93 -1.68 -4.86
C ILE A 108 3.90 -0.50 -4.83
N ASP A 109 4.31 -0.06 -6.02
CA ASP A 109 4.96 1.22 -6.25
C ASP A 109 4.02 2.08 -7.09
N GLY A 110 3.66 3.26 -6.57
CA GLY A 110 2.78 4.23 -7.22
C GLY A 110 3.53 5.25 -8.10
N GLY A 111 4.84 5.09 -8.25
CA GLY A 111 5.71 6.02 -8.96
C GLY A 111 5.61 7.42 -8.38
N THR A 112 5.35 8.42 -9.22
CA THR A 112 5.25 9.83 -8.77
C THR A 112 3.82 10.31 -8.59
N THR A 113 2.84 9.41 -8.67
CA THR A 113 1.42 9.70 -8.45
C THR A 113 1.05 9.43 -6.99
N ALA A 114 0.08 10.18 -6.47
CA ALA A 114 -0.39 9.98 -5.10
C ALA A 114 -0.88 8.55 -4.94
N LEU A 115 -0.32 7.80 -3.99
CA LEU A 115 -0.69 6.41 -3.79
C LEU A 115 -1.81 6.35 -2.74
N ILE A 116 -3.05 6.30 -3.20
CA ILE A 116 -4.24 6.27 -2.35
C ILE A 116 -4.73 4.82 -2.24
N ILE A 117 -4.68 4.24 -1.05
CA ILE A 117 -5.21 2.90 -0.79
C ILE A 117 -6.67 3.03 -0.33
N ALA A 118 -7.59 2.49 -1.13
CA ALA A 118 -8.99 2.35 -0.74
C ALA A 118 -9.14 1.20 0.27
N ALA A 119 -10.37 0.97 0.74
CA ALA A 119 -10.68 -0.18 1.58
C ALA A 119 -10.13 -1.48 0.96
N SER A 120 -9.22 -2.14 1.69
CA SER A 120 -8.38 -3.22 1.17
C SER A 120 -8.16 -4.32 2.21
N THR A 121 -7.95 -5.54 1.76
CA THR A 121 -7.66 -6.71 2.60
C THR A 121 -6.45 -7.45 2.05
N ILE A 122 -5.37 -7.41 2.82
CA ILE A 122 -4.12 -8.09 2.53
C ILE A 122 -3.90 -9.08 3.66
N ASP A 123 -3.96 -10.37 3.35
CA ASP A 123 -3.85 -11.40 4.38
C ASP A 123 -2.38 -11.58 4.82
N GLY A 124 -1.42 -11.28 3.95
CA GLY A 124 0.02 -11.26 4.25
C GLY A 124 0.59 -9.87 4.55
N ASP A 125 1.84 -9.67 4.15
CA ASP A 125 2.53 -8.38 4.27
C ASP A 125 2.11 -7.39 3.17
N LEU A 126 2.04 -6.10 3.51
CA LEU A 126 1.82 -5.01 2.57
C LEU A 126 3.06 -4.12 2.49
N THR A 127 3.59 -3.92 1.29
CA THR A 127 4.68 -2.97 1.00
C THR A 127 4.20 -1.91 0.01
N LEU A 128 4.34 -0.64 0.38
CA LEU A 128 3.93 0.51 -0.41
C LEU A 128 5.12 1.46 -0.60
N THR A 129 5.32 1.89 -1.84
CA THR A 129 6.31 2.91 -2.20
C THR A 129 5.65 4.03 -3.01
N SER A 130 5.95 5.28 -2.70
CA SER A 130 5.55 6.43 -3.51
C SER A 130 6.60 7.53 -3.55
N GLY A 131 6.85 8.06 -4.74
CA GLY A 131 7.64 9.25 -4.98
C GLY A 131 6.80 10.53 -5.06
N ALA A 132 5.49 10.50 -4.80
CA ALA A 132 4.65 11.70 -4.83
C ALA A 132 4.85 12.57 -3.58
N ALA A 133 4.64 13.88 -3.72
CA ALA A 133 4.61 14.80 -2.57
C ALA A 133 3.41 14.54 -1.64
N ALA A 134 2.26 14.17 -2.21
CA ALA A 134 1.11 13.68 -1.45
C ALA A 134 1.39 12.31 -0.80
N GLY A 135 2.41 11.60 -1.29
CA GLY A 135 2.92 10.36 -0.73
C GLY A 135 1.90 9.22 -0.73
N ILE A 136 1.78 8.55 0.41
CA ILE A 136 0.93 7.36 0.60
C ILE A 136 -0.20 7.74 1.54
N THR A 137 -1.44 7.57 1.10
CA THR A 137 -2.63 7.82 1.93
C THR A 137 -3.63 6.68 1.89
N ASP A 138 -4.55 6.62 2.84
CA ASP A 138 -5.74 5.77 2.75
C ASP A 138 -7.04 6.58 2.60
N SER A 139 -8.08 5.92 2.09
CA SER A 139 -9.43 6.49 1.96
C SER A 139 -10.51 5.58 2.56
N GLY A 140 -10.08 4.48 3.17
CA GLY A 140 -10.92 3.50 3.85
C GLY A 140 -10.05 2.42 4.48
N ASN A 141 -10.67 1.54 5.27
CA ASN A 141 -9.93 0.61 6.12
C ASN A 141 -8.93 -0.27 5.34
N VAL A 142 -7.67 -0.23 5.74
CA VAL A 142 -6.62 -1.08 5.16
C VAL A 142 -6.26 -2.17 6.16
N THR A 143 -6.74 -3.39 5.90
CA THR A 143 -6.44 -4.56 6.73
C THR A 143 -5.20 -5.28 6.21
N VAL A 144 -4.22 -5.50 7.09
CA VAL A 144 -2.96 -6.19 6.81
C VAL A 144 -2.74 -7.25 7.89
N GLY A 145 -2.90 -8.53 7.53
CA GLY A 145 -2.68 -9.64 8.46
C GLY A 145 -1.22 -9.83 8.86
N GLY A 146 -0.28 -9.37 8.02
CA GLY A 146 1.15 -9.35 8.28
C GLY A 146 1.68 -7.96 8.66
N ASN A 147 2.88 -7.66 8.20
CA ASN A 147 3.55 -6.38 8.42
C ASN A 147 3.17 -5.36 7.34
N LEU A 148 3.14 -4.08 7.73
CA LEU A 148 3.08 -2.95 6.82
C LEU A 148 4.47 -2.32 6.69
N THR A 149 4.91 -2.09 5.45
CA THR A 149 6.05 -1.22 5.13
C THR A 149 5.58 -0.11 4.19
N ALA A 150 5.66 1.14 4.64
CA ALA A 150 5.31 2.31 3.83
C ALA A 150 6.55 3.20 3.66
N THR A 151 6.90 3.49 2.41
CA THR A 151 8.09 4.29 2.06
C THR A 151 7.72 5.42 1.10
N THR A 152 8.04 6.66 1.47
CA THR A 152 8.17 7.73 0.47
C THR A 152 9.64 7.93 0.13
N ASP A 153 9.96 8.00 -1.16
CA ASP A 153 11.34 7.97 -1.65
C ASP A 153 11.79 9.25 -2.36
N LEU A 154 10.84 10.16 -2.66
CA LEU A 154 11.07 11.46 -3.31
C LEU A 154 10.17 12.56 -2.72
N ASN A 155 10.41 13.80 -3.16
CA ASN A 155 9.47 14.93 -3.07
C ASN A 155 8.90 15.28 -1.68
N SER A 156 9.63 14.93 -0.63
CA SER A 156 9.18 15.13 0.76
C SER A 156 7.84 14.45 1.06
N GLY A 157 7.55 13.33 0.38
CA GLY A 157 6.26 12.66 0.45
C GLY A 157 5.86 12.29 1.89
N VAL A 158 4.59 12.46 2.20
CA VAL A 158 4.02 12.09 3.51
C VAL A 158 3.54 10.63 3.52
N ILE A 159 3.42 10.06 4.72
CA ILE A 159 2.63 8.85 4.94
C ILE A 159 1.45 9.27 5.80
N ASP A 160 0.23 9.09 5.33
CA ASP A 160 -0.99 9.52 6.03
C ASP A 160 -2.05 8.40 5.98
N MET A 161 -1.99 7.47 6.93
CA MET A 161 -2.80 6.25 6.94
C MET A 161 -3.65 6.19 8.21
N ASP A 162 -4.87 6.70 8.13
CA ASP A 162 -5.75 7.01 9.27
C ASP A 162 -6.70 5.88 9.67
N THR A 163 -6.76 4.80 8.89
CA THR A 163 -7.75 3.73 9.10
C THR A 163 -7.14 2.33 8.99
N LEU A 164 -5.93 2.15 9.52
CA LEU A 164 -5.21 0.88 9.48
C LEU A 164 -5.80 -0.19 10.42
N ARG A 165 -5.68 -1.44 9.99
CA ARG A 165 -5.81 -2.65 10.81
C ARG A 165 -4.65 -3.59 10.49
N VAL A 166 -3.50 -3.31 11.07
CA VAL A 166 -2.27 -4.09 10.91
C VAL A 166 -2.08 -4.99 12.13
N ASP A 167 -2.02 -6.29 11.91
CA ASP A 167 -1.80 -7.29 12.97
C ASP A 167 -0.30 -7.49 13.28
N GLY A 168 0.57 -7.22 12.32
CA GLY A 168 2.02 -7.31 12.46
C GLY A 168 2.70 -5.99 12.85
N THR A 169 3.94 -5.81 12.37
CA THR A 169 4.71 -4.59 12.61
C THR A 169 4.49 -3.53 11.52
N MET A 170 4.74 -2.27 11.85
CA MET A 170 4.72 -1.14 10.92
C MET A 170 6.12 -0.53 10.78
N ALA A 171 6.66 -0.53 9.56
CA ALA A 171 7.87 0.19 9.18
C ALA A 171 7.50 1.43 8.36
N LEU A 172 7.91 2.61 8.84
CA LEU A 172 7.62 3.89 8.19
C LEU A 172 8.93 4.56 7.78
N THR A 173 9.09 4.87 6.49
CA THR A 173 10.24 5.63 5.98
C THR A 173 9.77 6.80 5.14
N THR A 174 10.08 8.03 5.57
CA THR A 174 9.73 9.21 4.78
C THR A 174 10.94 9.86 4.13
N HIS A 175 10.74 10.43 2.94
CA HIS A 175 11.72 11.23 2.24
C HIS A 175 11.82 12.64 2.81
N SER A 176 13.04 13.19 2.88
CA SER A 176 13.40 14.59 3.19
C SER A 176 12.29 15.50 3.75
N GLY A 177 12.07 15.54 5.07
CA GLY A 177 11.07 16.42 5.68
C GLY A 177 9.64 15.85 5.74
N GLY A 178 9.35 14.77 5.00
CA GLY A 178 8.02 14.15 4.95
C GLY A 178 7.56 13.65 6.32
N ALA A 179 6.34 13.98 6.68
CA ALA A 179 5.71 13.54 7.93
C ALA A 179 5.09 12.15 7.79
N ALA A 180 4.84 11.50 8.93
CA ALA A 180 4.09 10.26 8.99
C ALA A 180 2.97 10.37 10.03
N THR A 181 1.74 10.09 9.62
CA THR A 181 0.57 9.92 10.48
C THR A 181 0.05 8.50 10.27
N VAL A 182 -0.13 7.76 11.36
CA VAL A 182 -0.75 6.43 11.32
C VAL A 182 -1.73 6.26 12.46
N VAL A 183 -2.87 5.65 12.18
CA VAL A 183 -3.86 5.23 13.18
C VAL A 183 -4.19 3.77 12.95
N ASN A 184 -3.86 2.92 13.93
CA ASN A 184 -4.20 1.50 13.91
C ASN A 184 -5.42 1.22 14.81
N ASP A 185 -6.33 0.37 14.38
CA ASP A 185 -7.52 -0.02 15.16
C ASP A 185 -7.15 -0.84 16.41
N VAL A 186 -6.05 -1.58 16.33
CA VAL A 186 -5.43 -2.36 17.40
C VAL A 186 -4.13 -1.71 17.89
N GLY A 187 -3.33 -2.49 18.63
CA GLY A 187 -2.03 -2.04 19.10
C GLY A 187 -1.12 -1.72 17.93
N LEU A 188 -0.16 -0.84 18.13
CA LEU A 188 0.80 -0.46 17.11
C LEU A 188 2.17 -0.99 17.52
N ILE A 189 2.77 -1.84 16.67
CA ILE A 189 4.12 -2.35 16.88
C ILE A 189 5.02 -1.76 15.81
N PHE A 190 5.93 -0.85 16.17
CA PHE A 190 6.88 -0.34 15.20
C PHE A 190 7.96 -1.37 14.85
N ALA A 191 8.29 -1.48 13.58
CA ALA A 191 9.58 -1.96 13.12
C ALA A 191 10.54 -0.76 12.94
N ALA A 192 11.77 -1.04 12.49
CA ALA A 192 12.74 0.00 12.14
C ALA A 192 12.10 1.08 11.26
N SER A 193 12.09 2.33 11.74
CA SER A 193 11.38 3.44 11.08
C SER A 193 12.24 4.69 11.08
N THR A 194 12.25 5.39 9.94
CA THR A 194 12.97 6.67 9.77
C THR A 194 12.01 7.72 9.24
N VAL A 195 11.50 8.56 10.13
CA VAL A 195 10.60 9.66 9.78
C VAL A 195 11.38 10.97 9.77
N ARG A 196 11.56 11.52 8.57
CA ARG A 196 12.31 12.75 8.32
C ARG A 196 11.49 14.03 8.55
N GLY A 197 10.26 13.90 9.01
CA GLY A 197 9.37 14.97 9.45
C GLY A 197 8.76 14.66 10.82
N ALA A 198 7.58 15.21 11.10
CA ALA A 198 6.82 14.88 12.30
C ALA A 198 6.24 13.46 12.22
N LEU A 199 6.10 12.79 13.37
CA LEU A 199 5.41 11.51 13.51
C LEU A 199 4.19 11.69 14.42
N SER A 200 3.02 11.29 13.96
CA SER A 200 1.85 11.04 14.81
C SER A 200 1.46 9.57 14.68
N ALA A 201 1.41 8.86 15.80
CA ALA A 201 1.09 7.44 15.82
C ALA A 201 0.04 7.15 16.89
N THR A 202 -1.09 6.64 16.45
CA THR A 202 -2.22 6.33 17.32
C THR A 202 -2.54 4.84 17.30
N ALA A 203 -2.60 4.23 18.47
CA ALA A 203 -3.23 2.93 18.66
C ALA A 203 -4.63 3.15 19.27
N THR A 204 -5.68 2.78 18.53
CA THR A 204 -7.06 2.97 18.98
C THR A 204 -7.38 2.02 20.13
N THR A 205 -6.89 0.79 20.06
CA THR A 205 -6.94 -0.16 21.17
C THR A 205 -5.56 -0.73 21.44
N GLY A 206 -5.25 -1.05 22.70
CA GLY A 206 -3.95 -1.65 23.04
C GLY A 206 -2.77 -0.69 23.04
N ASN A 207 -1.58 -1.28 23.16
CA ASN A 207 -0.33 -0.57 23.40
C ASN A 207 0.29 -0.04 22.11
N ILE A 208 1.13 1.00 22.24
CA ILE A 208 2.17 1.31 21.26
C ILE A 208 3.46 0.66 21.77
N THR A 209 4.05 -0.21 20.99
CA THR A 209 5.33 -0.86 21.30
C THR A 209 6.28 -0.78 20.12
N GLN A 210 7.51 -1.23 20.33
CA GLN A 210 8.45 -1.48 19.24
C GLN A 210 8.84 -2.96 19.20
N GLY A 211 9.00 -3.48 18.00
CA GLY A 211 9.63 -4.75 17.70
C GLY A 211 11.15 -4.60 17.61
N SER A 212 11.75 -5.28 16.64
CA SER A 212 13.17 -5.14 16.34
C SER A 212 13.45 -3.89 15.50
N GLY A 213 14.56 -3.22 15.81
CA GLY A 213 15.00 -2.01 15.12
C GLY A 213 14.75 -0.73 15.91
N ASN A 214 15.28 0.37 15.38
CA ASN A 214 15.27 1.67 16.04
C ASN A 214 14.28 2.62 15.35
N LEU A 215 13.78 3.58 16.11
CA LEU A 215 13.05 4.73 15.59
C LEU A 215 14.00 5.91 15.43
N ALA A 216 14.06 6.49 14.24
CA ALA A 216 14.80 7.72 13.95
C ALA A 216 13.82 8.80 13.48
N ILE A 217 13.40 9.67 14.39
CA ILE A 217 12.40 10.71 14.14
C ILE A 217 13.05 12.08 14.27
N THR A 218 13.04 12.83 13.17
CA THR A 218 13.70 14.15 13.12
C THR A 218 12.77 15.29 13.51
N GLY A 219 11.47 15.19 13.24
CA GLY A 219 10.45 16.14 13.70
C GLY A 219 9.88 15.77 15.06
N ALA A 220 8.84 16.49 15.47
CA ALA A 220 8.10 16.18 16.69
C ALA A 220 7.44 14.80 16.58
N ALA A 221 7.47 14.02 17.66
CA ALA A 221 6.82 12.72 17.75
C ALA A 221 5.66 12.79 18.74
N THR A 222 4.50 12.29 18.35
CA THR A 222 3.32 12.18 19.21
C THR A 222 2.81 10.75 19.19
N PHE A 223 2.67 10.15 20.37
CA PHE A 223 2.21 8.77 20.54
C PHE A 223 0.93 8.75 21.36
N ILE A 224 -0.14 8.18 20.81
CA ILE A 224 -1.48 8.21 21.41
C ILE A 224 -2.00 6.80 21.57
N THR A 225 -2.29 6.39 22.80
CA THR A 225 -3.14 5.22 23.07
C THR A 225 -4.53 5.71 23.47
N VAL A 226 -5.55 5.37 22.70
CA VAL A 226 -6.92 5.85 22.98
C VAL A 226 -7.58 5.03 24.09
N ALA A 227 -7.36 3.71 24.10
CA ALA A 227 -7.90 2.83 25.13
C ALA A 227 -7.17 3.01 26.47
N GLY A 228 -7.94 3.26 27.54
CA GLY A 228 -7.40 3.40 28.90
C GLY A 228 -6.66 2.15 29.38
N GLY A 229 -5.59 2.35 30.15
CA GLY A 229 -4.73 1.27 30.66
C GLY A 229 -3.69 0.75 29.66
N SER A 230 -3.66 1.29 28.45
CA SER A 230 -2.64 0.98 27.45
C SER A 230 -1.33 1.70 27.72
N ASN A 231 -0.22 1.09 27.33
CA ASN A 231 1.12 1.60 27.53
C ASN A 231 1.76 2.03 26.20
N ILE A 232 2.74 2.93 26.30
CA ILE A 232 3.67 3.27 25.23
C ILE A 232 5.05 2.77 25.68
N ILE A 233 5.60 1.78 24.98
CA ILE A 233 6.87 1.12 25.33
C ILE A 233 7.81 1.22 24.13
N LEU A 234 8.66 2.26 24.16
CA LEU A 234 9.64 2.58 23.11
C LEU A 234 11.07 2.62 23.69
N ASP A 235 11.50 1.51 24.28
CA ASP A 235 12.72 1.40 25.10
C ASP A 235 13.98 0.97 24.33
N GLY A 236 13.93 0.91 23.01
CA GLY A 236 15.10 0.61 22.18
C GLY A 236 16.22 1.61 22.40
N SER A 237 17.38 1.13 22.85
CA SER A 237 18.54 1.97 23.16
C SER A 237 19.10 2.77 21.97
N GLY A 238 18.77 2.37 20.75
CA GLY A 238 19.15 3.07 19.53
C GLY A 238 18.09 4.03 18.98
N ASN A 239 16.97 4.24 19.69
CA ASN A 239 15.98 5.22 19.31
C ASN A 239 16.57 6.63 19.36
N ALA A 240 16.25 7.43 18.34
CA ALA A 240 16.70 8.81 18.19
C ALA A 240 15.49 9.70 17.89
N PHE A 241 15.12 10.52 18.87
CA PHE A 241 14.10 11.57 18.72
C PHE A 241 14.79 12.93 18.78
N ALA A 242 14.81 13.66 17.66
CA ALA A 242 15.56 14.91 17.56
C ALA A 242 14.76 16.15 18.03
N ALA A 243 13.44 16.01 18.21
CA ALA A 243 12.55 17.07 18.66
C ALA A 243 11.65 16.60 19.81
N ALA A 244 10.63 17.39 20.15
CA ALA A 244 9.71 17.09 21.24
C ALA A 244 9.03 15.73 21.03
N VAL A 245 8.91 14.98 22.13
CA VAL A 245 8.13 13.74 22.20
C VAL A 245 6.97 13.99 23.16
N THR A 246 5.75 13.66 22.74
CA THR A 246 4.51 13.85 23.52
C THR A 246 3.68 12.59 23.52
#